data_AF-A0A920FBF9-F1
#
_entry.id   AF-A0A920FBF9-F1
#
_cell.length_a   1.000
_cell.length_b   1.000
_cell.length_c   1.000
_cell.angle_alpha   90.00
_cell.angle_beta   90.00
_cell.angle_gamma   90.00
#
_symmetry.space_group_name_H-M   'P 1'
#
loop_
_entity.id
_entity.type
_entity.pdbx_description
1 polymer ?
#
loop_
_entity_poly.entity_id
_entity_poly.type
_entity_poly.pdbx_seq_one_letter_code
_entity_poly.pdbx_strand_id
1 'polypeptide(L)'
;MTTENDFKNSADVVLFHAHTTGTKSAALSAATVLKPDGYAITLQNGIGNIEALSEVLGAKRVMGGISYHSAALEDLGHVNHTNGGSTFIGELEGLSHQG
;
A
#
# COMPACT_ATOMS: atom_id res chain seq x y z
N MET A 1 5.18 26.60 -0.94
CA MET A 1 3.89 26.12 -0.38
C MET A 1 3.44 25.03 -1.33
N THR A 2 3.50 23.77 -0.90
CA THR A 2 3.06 22.68 -1.76
C THR A 2 1.53 22.65 -1.80
N THR A 3 0.95 22.55 -2.99
CA THR A 3 -0.51 22.40 -3.16
C THR A 3 -0.86 20.93 -3.26
N GLU A 4 -2.14 20.59 -3.05
CA GLU A 4 -2.66 19.23 -3.23
C GLU A 4 -2.41 18.69 -4.65
N ASN A 5 -2.28 19.59 -5.64
CA ASN A 5 -2.00 19.26 -7.02
C ASN A 5 -0.53 18.86 -7.27
N ASP A 6 0.39 19.19 -6.36
CA ASP A 6 1.83 18.91 -6.53
C ASP A 6 2.13 17.42 -6.41
N PHE A 7 1.25 16.66 -5.75
CA PHE A 7 1.39 15.22 -5.57
C PHE A 7 0.56 14.41 -6.55
N LYS A 8 -0.18 15.06 -7.46
CA LYS A 8 -1.02 14.35 -8.42
C LYS A 8 -0.15 13.51 -9.35
N ASN A 9 -0.45 12.21 -9.47
CA ASN A 9 0.31 11.26 -10.29
C ASN A 9 1.83 11.32 -10.02
N SER A 10 2.25 11.59 -8.78
CA SER A 10 3.67 11.73 -8.44
C SER A 10 4.30 10.42 -7.96
N ALA A 11 3.51 9.40 -7.63
CA ALA A 11 3.98 8.16 -7.01
C ALA A 11 3.88 6.96 -7.97
N ASP A 12 4.99 6.24 -8.13
CA ASP A 12 5.03 4.94 -8.82
C ASP A 12 4.42 3.82 -7.95
N VAL A 13 4.57 3.94 -6.63
CA VAL A 13 4.10 2.94 -5.66
C VAL A 13 3.47 3.62 -4.46
N VAL A 14 2.35 3.09 -3.97
CA VAL A 14 1.76 3.43 -2.68
C VAL A 14 1.70 2.18 -1.80
N LEU A 15 2.35 2.24 -0.64
CA LEU A 15 2.34 1.17 0.37
C LEU A 15 1.21 1.40 1.37
N PHE A 16 0.38 0.39 1.58
CA PHE A 16 -0.76 0.44 2.50
C PHE A 16 -0.45 -0.28 3.81
N HIS A 17 -0.52 0.48 4.90
CA HIS A 17 -0.44 0.03 6.29
C HIS A 17 -1.53 0.66 7.19
N ALA A 18 -2.57 1.24 6.59
CA ALA A 18 -3.69 1.80 7.34
C ALA A 18 -4.39 0.73 8.19
N HIS A 19 -5.06 1.12 9.26
CA HIS A 19 -6.02 0.22 9.90
C HIS A 19 -7.08 -0.21 8.88
N THR A 20 -7.52 -1.47 8.91
CA THR A 20 -8.36 -2.07 7.84
C THR A 20 -9.69 -1.33 7.63
N THR A 21 -10.24 -0.71 8.68
CA THR A 21 -11.45 0.13 8.61
C THR A 21 -11.28 1.39 7.77
N GLY A 22 -10.03 1.83 7.53
CA GLY A 22 -9.69 3.01 6.74
C GLY A 22 -9.26 2.69 5.30
N THR A 23 -9.16 1.43 4.90
CA THR A 23 -8.55 1.02 3.62
C THR A 23 -9.20 1.70 2.41
N LYS A 24 -10.53 1.81 2.37
CA LYS A 24 -11.23 2.45 1.23
C LYS A 24 -10.96 3.95 1.13
N SER A 25 -10.92 4.66 2.26
CA SER A 25 -10.58 6.08 2.29
C SER A 25 -9.11 6.34 1.89
N ALA A 26 -8.20 5.48 2.36
CA ALA A 26 -6.81 5.50 1.94
C ALA A 26 -6.68 5.24 0.43
N ALA A 27 -7.47 4.30 -0.13
CA ALA A 27 -7.47 4.00 -1.56
C ALA A 27 -7.89 5.21 -2.41
N LEU A 28 -8.89 5.98 -1.99
CA LEU A 28 -9.31 7.20 -2.67
C LEU A 28 -8.20 8.28 -2.65
N SER A 29 -7.49 8.38 -1.54
CA SER A 29 -6.33 9.29 -1.44
C SER A 29 -5.20 8.84 -2.37
N ALA A 30 -4.93 7.52 -2.38
CA ALA A 30 -3.93 6.92 -3.27
C ALA A 30 -4.27 7.12 -4.75
N ALA A 31 -5.54 7.06 -5.14
CA ALA A 31 -5.98 7.29 -6.52
C ALA A 31 -5.60 8.70 -7.04
N THR A 32 -5.40 9.67 -6.15
CA THR A 32 -4.97 11.03 -6.53
C THR A 32 -3.47 11.09 -6.80
N VAL A 33 -2.67 10.39 -6.00
CA VAL A 33 -1.20 10.50 -6.04
C VAL A 33 -0.53 9.44 -6.90
N LEU A 34 -1.18 8.29 -7.09
CA LEU A 34 -0.65 7.17 -7.85
C LEU A 34 -0.66 7.50 -9.34
N LYS A 35 0.46 7.26 -10.02
CA LYS A 35 0.55 7.36 -11.47
C LYS A 35 -0.43 6.40 -12.15
N PRO A 36 -0.85 6.67 -13.40
CA PRO A 36 -1.73 5.77 -14.15
C PRO A 36 -1.23 4.32 -14.22
N ASP A 37 0.08 4.13 -14.31
CA ASP A 37 0.82 2.86 -14.38
C ASP A 37 1.45 2.44 -13.04
N GLY A 38 1.18 3.17 -11.97
CA GLY A 38 1.69 2.84 -10.63
C GLY A 38 0.94 1.69 -9.96
N TYR A 39 1.53 1.18 -8.87
CA TYR A 39 1.01 0.04 -8.11
C TYR A 39 0.67 0.39 -6.65
N ALA A 40 -0.41 -0.20 -6.16
CA ALA A 40 -0.78 -0.24 -4.76
C ALA A 40 -0.36 -1.57 -4.14
N ILE A 41 0.44 -1.51 -3.09
CA ILE A 41 0.93 -2.72 -2.39
C ILE A 41 0.37 -2.70 -0.97
N THR A 42 -0.39 -3.72 -0.59
CA THR A 42 -0.85 -3.88 0.80
C THR A 42 0.01 -4.88 1.55
N LEU A 43 0.47 -4.46 2.72
CA LEU A 43 1.15 -5.29 3.73
C LEU A 43 0.30 -5.39 5.01
N GLN A 44 -0.98 -5.04 4.92
CA GLN A 44 -1.91 -5.03 6.06
C GLN A 44 -2.26 -6.46 6.46
N ASN A 45 -2.31 -6.71 7.76
CA ASN A 45 -2.91 -7.94 8.28
C ASN A 45 -4.43 -7.94 8.05
N GLY A 46 -5.01 -9.14 7.98
CA GLY A 46 -6.46 -9.34 7.82
C GLY A 46 -6.92 -9.55 6.37
N ILE A 47 -8.23 -9.78 6.21
CA ILE A 47 -8.88 -10.13 4.94
C ILE A 47 -9.68 -8.92 4.44
N GLY A 48 -9.85 -8.77 3.12
CA GLY A 48 -10.70 -7.73 2.52
C GLY A 48 -9.95 -6.50 2.03
N ASN A 49 -8.66 -6.35 2.39
CA ASN A 49 -7.86 -5.19 2.00
C ASN A 49 -7.64 -5.15 0.49
N ILE A 50 -7.28 -6.29 -0.11
CA ILE A 50 -7.02 -6.41 -1.54
C ILE A 50 -8.28 -6.07 -2.34
N GLU A 51 -9.43 -6.57 -1.91
CA GLU A 51 -10.74 -6.34 -2.53
C GLU A 51 -11.11 -4.87 -2.45
N ALA A 52 -11.00 -4.26 -1.26
CA ALA A 52 -11.28 -2.84 -1.06
C ALA A 52 -10.37 -1.92 -1.90
N LEU A 53 -9.09 -2.26 -2.02
CA LEU A 53 -8.16 -1.53 -2.89
C LEU A 53 -8.50 -1.75 -4.37
N SER A 54 -8.83 -2.98 -4.76
CA SER A 54 -9.15 -3.35 -6.15
C SER A 54 -10.43 -2.69 -6.64
N GLU A 55 -11.43 -2.49 -5.78
CA GLU A 55 -12.66 -1.75 -6.10
C GLU A 55 -12.37 -0.30 -6.54
N VAL A 56 -11.36 0.33 -5.94
CA VAL A 56 -11.06 1.76 -6.15
C VAL A 56 -9.97 1.95 -7.21
N LEU A 57 -8.92 1.13 -7.17
CA LEU A 57 -7.70 1.30 -7.96
C LEU A 57 -7.64 0.33 -9.15
N GLY A 58 -8.51 -0.67 -9.21
CA GLY A 58 -8.50 -1.72 -10.23
C GLY A 58 -7.51 -2.84 -9.91
N ALA A 59 -7.98 -4.08 -10.00
CA ALA A 59 -7.26 -5.28 -9.55
C ALA A 59 -5.86 -5.45 -10.16
N LYS A 60 -5.65 -5.07 -11.43
CA LYS A 60 -4.36 -5.20 -12.13
C LYS A 60 -3.22 -4.39 -11.52
N ARG A 61 -3.54 -3.40 -10.69
CA ARG A 61 -2.57 -2.49 -10.08
C ARG A 61 -2.42 -2.74 -8.58
N VAL A 62 -3.13 -3.73 -8.04
CA VAL A 62 -3.06 -4.09 -6.63
C VAL A 62 -2.17 -5.32 -6.49
N MET A 63 -1.22 -5.25 -5.56
CA MET A 63 -0.37 -6.36 -5.16
C MET A 63 -0.53 -6.63 -3.68
N GLY A 64 -0.39 -7.90 -3.31
CA GLY A 64 -0.38 -8.33 -1.91
C GLY A 64 1.05 -8.56 -1.44
N GLY A 65 1.27 -8.37 -0.15
CA GLY A 65 2.51 -8.79 0.47
C GLY A 65 2.34 -9.11 1.94
N ILE A 66 3.36 -9.78 2.47
CA ILE A 66 3.45 -10.19 3.87
C ILE A 66 4.77 -9.68 4.40
N SER A 67 4.73 -9.06 5.57
CA SER A 67 5.91 -8.50 6.22
C SER A 67 6.05 -9.05 7.64
N TYR A 68 7.26 -9.49 7.99
CA TYR A 68 7.60 -10.01 9.32
C TYR A 68 8.37 -8.97 10.17
N HIS A 69 8.31 -7.70 9.78
CA HIS A 69 8.82 -6.60 10.59
C HIS A 69 7.83 -6.24 11.71
N SER A 70 8.37 -5.84 12.87
CA SER A 70 7.59 -5.31 13.98
C SER A 70 8.09 -3.94 14.38
N ALA A 71 7.16 -3.03 14.66
CA ALA A 71 7.46 -1.70 15.15
C ALA A 71 6.45 -1.28 16.22
N ALA A 72 6.91 -0.53 17.21
CA ALA A 72 6.10 0.06 18.26
C ALA A 72 6.16 1.58 18.17
N LEU A 73 5.02 2.25 18.32
CA LEU A 73 4.97 3.70 18.47
C LEU A 73 5.27 4.04 19.94
N GLU A 74 6.43 4.65 20.18
CA GLU A 74 6.85 5.04 21.54
C GLU A 74 6.30 6.43 21.90
N ASP A 75 6.26 7.34 20.94
CA ASP A 75 5.64 8.67 21.04
C ASP A 75 5.25 9.19 19.65
N LEU A 76 4.54 10.31 19.56
CA LEU A 76 4.18 10.96 18.30
C LEU A 76 5.43 11.27 17.47
N GLY A 77 5.51 10.66 16.28
CA GLY A 77 6.68 10.80 15.40
C GLY A 77 7.89 9.95 15.79
N HIS A 78 7.79 9.13 16.85
CA HIS A 78 8.86 8.26 17.34
C HIS A 78 8.43 6.80 17.31
N VAL A 79 8.99 6.05 16.36
CA VAL A 79 8.73 4.62 16.16
C VAL A 79 10.00 3.83 16.44
N ASN A 80 9.88 2.78 17.25
CA ASN A 80 10.93 1.83 17.54
C ASN A 80 10.72 0.56 16.69
N HIS A 81 11.69 0.22 15.83
CA HIS A 81 11.67 -1.02 15.06
C HIS A 81 12.15 -2.18 15.94
N THR A 82 11.20 -2.94 16.48
CA THR A 82 11.44 -3.93 17.54
C THR A 82 11.91 -5.28 17.00
N ASN A 83 11.60 -5.62 15.76
CA ASN A 83 12.07 -6.85 15.12
C ASN A 83 12.20 -6.71 13.61
N GLY A 84 13.35 -7.14 13.07
CA GLY A 84 13.56 -7.27 11.63
C GLY A 84 13.13 -8.64 11.11
N GLY A 85 12.48 -8.67 9.95
CA GLY A 85 12.08 -9.91 9.29
C GLY A 85 12.09 -9.77 7.77
N SER A 86 11.61 -10.80 7.07
CA SER A 86 11.48 -10.76 5.62
C SER A 86 10.18 -10.04 5.20
N THR A 87 10.19 -9.46 4.01
CA THR A 87 8.97 -9.01 3.33
C THR A 87 8.87 -9.69 1.97
N PHE A 88 7.69 -10.23 1.67
CA PHE A 88 7.37 -10.90 0.41
C PHE A 88 6.25 -10.12 -0.28
N ILE A 89 6.37 -9.87 -1.58
CA ILE A 89 5.39 -9.14 -2.38
C ILE A 89 5.12 -9.95 -3.64
N GLY A 90 3.85 -10.00 -4.07
CA GLY A 90 3.45 -10.68 -5.28
C GLY A 90 2.18 -10.10 -5.90
N GLU A 91 2.06 -10.33 -7.20
CA GLU A 91 0.83 -10.03 -7.95
C GLU A 91 -0.29 -10.99 -7.57
N LEU A 92 -1.53 -10.51 -7.65
CA LEU A 92 -2.72 -11.29 -7.27
C LEU A 92 -2.99 -12.48 -8.21
N GLU A 93 -2.67 -12.32 -9.49
CA GLU A 93 -2.93 -13.35 -10.52
C GLU A 93 -1.68 -14.18 -10.85
N GLY A 94 -0.54 -13.91 -10.20
CA GLY A 94 0.68 -14.71 -10.38
C GLY A 94 1.19 -14.78 -11.81
N LEU A 95 0.87 -13.78 -12.66
CA LEU A 95 1.35 -13.69 -14.03
C LEU A 95 2.82 -13.25 -14.00
N SER A 96 3.70 -14.19 -13.62
CA SER A 96 5.12 -14.06 -13.83
C SER A 96 5.33 -13.65 -15.28
N HIS A 97 5.71 -12.39 -15.52
CA HIS A 97 6.38 -12.03 -16.76
C HIS A 97 7.68 -12.83 -16.76
N GLN A 98 7.64 -13.99 -17.41
CA GLN A 98 8.84 -14.68 -17.87
C GLN A 98 9.42 -13.81 -18.98
N GLY A 99 10.21 -12.81 -18.57
CA GLY A 99 11.16 -12.10 -19.41
C GLY A 99 12.54 -12.70 -19.24
#